data_AF-A0A2S4Z9W0-F1
#
_entry.id   AF-A0A2S4Z9W0-F1
#
_cell.length_a   1.000
_cell.length_b   1.000
_cell.length_c   1.000
_cell.angle_alpha   90.00
_cell.angle_beta   90.00
_cell.angle_gamma   90.00
#
_symmetry.space_group_name_H-M   'P 1'
#
loop_
_entity.id
_entity.type
_entity.pdbx_description
1 polymer ?
#
loop_
_entity_poly.entity_id
_entity_poly.type
_entity_poly.pdbx_seq_one_letter_code
_entity_poly.pdbx_strand_id
1 'polypeptide(L)'
;MNDDDRTSALFRALDRLPAPHHLEHPDGFDHAGARLRAARLRDRLTQDFGRPCRLDEGIQDASFSFSVDIPAEATGAGVLIAVRLSNYGDLAAVTTSAPGSHDDLDDAVRDGALSQADRDRITAALSDLGYRLVATRLLHRPYDGVTWLVDEDHATWWTRFFDHL
;
A
#
# COMPACT_ATOMS: atom_id res chain seq x y z
N MET A 1 18.24 14.98 -5.65
CA MET A 1 17.10 14.63 -4.80
C MET A 1 16.85 13.14 -4.99
N ASN A 2 17.08 12.35 -3.94
CA ASN A 2 16.92 10.90 -4.01
C ASN A 2 15.42 10.55 -4.05
N ASP A 3 15.06 9.33 -4.47
CA ASP A 3 13.68 8.87 -4.58
C ASP A 3 12.94 8.90 -3.22
N ASP A 4 13.65 8.60 -2.14
CA ASP A 4 13.17 8.75 -0.77
C ASP A 4 12.72 10.17 -0.41
N ASP A 5 13.49 11.18 -0.85
CA ASP A 5 13.17 12.60 -0.60
C ASP A 5 11.89 12.98 -1.35
N ARG A 6 11.75 12.49 -2.59
CA ARG A 6 10.55 12.70 -3.42
C ARG A 6 9.33 12.05 -2.80
N THR A 7 9.47 10.82 -2.31
CA THR A 7 8.39 10.10 -1.63
C THR A 7 8.00 10.78 -0.33
N SER A 8 8.98 11.24 0.45
CA SER A 8 8.75 11.99 1.69
C SER A 8 8.08 13.36 1.42
N ALA A 9 8.42 14.03 0.32
CA ALA A 9 7.75 15.26 -0.11
C ALA A 9 6.30 14.98 -0.57
N LEU A 10 6.08 13.86 -1.26
CA LEU A 10 4.74 13.41 -1.65
C LEU A 10 3.86 13.14 -0.43
N PHE A 11 4.35 12.44 0.58
CA PHE A 11 3.61 12.18 1.82
C PHE A 11 3.10 13.46 2.44
N ARG A 12 3.98 14.45 2.61
CA ARG A 12 3.60 15.77 3.15
C ARG A 12 2.65 16.55 2.23
N ALA A 13 2.66 16.30 0.91
CA ALA A 13 1.72 16.93 -0.01
C ALA A 13 0.33 16.28 0.09
N LEU A 14 0.26 14.95 0.16
CA LEU A 14 -0.98 14.18 0.31
C LEU A 14 -1.64 14.43 1.67
N ASP A 15 -0.85 14.57 2.72
CA ASP A 15 -1.32 14.86 4.07
C ASP A 15 -1.99 16.23 4.21
N ARG A 16 -1.65 17.17 3.32
CA ARG A 16 -2.28 18.50 3.26
C ARG A 16 -3.53 18.56 2.39
N LEU A 17 -3.92 17.43 1.77
CA LEU A 17 -5.17 17.40 1.03
C LEU A 17 -6.32 17.74 1.99
N PRO A 18 -7.27 18.60 1.57
CA PRO A 18 -8.49 18.82 2.34
C PRO A 18 -9.13 17.47 2.61
N ALA A 19 -9.56 17.26 3.84
CA ALA A 19 -10.28 16.07 4.24
C ALA A 19 -11.53 16.50 5.01
N PRO A 20 -12.59 15.68 4.98
CA PRO A 20 -13.69 15.82 5.91
C PRO A 20 -13.18 15.73 7.35
N HIS A 21 -14.05 15.92 8.33
CA HIS A 21 -13.68 15.76 9.74
C HIS A 21 -13.21 14.33 10.13
N HIS A 22 -13.20 13.37 9.19
CA HIS A 22 -12.70 12.01 9.35
C HIS A 22 -11.40 11.79 8.58
N LEU A 23 -10.55 10.88 9.07
CA LEU A 23 -9.21 10.64 8.55
C LEU A 23 -9.13 9.58 7.43
N GLU A 24 -10.26 8.97 7.08
CA GLU A 24 -10.32 7.81 6.17
C GLU A 24 -9.92 8.13 4.72
N HIS A 25 -10.25 9.32 4.22
CA HIS A 25 -9.96 9.72 2.85
C HIS A 25 -10.03 11.24 2.69
N PRO A 26 -9.37 11.82 1.67
CA PRO A 26 -9.49 13.25 1.39
C PRO A 26 -10.85 13.61 0.77
N ASP A 27 -11.15 14.90 0.71
CA ASP A 27 -12.31 15.45 0.01
C ASP A 27 -12.25 15.08 -1.47
N GLY A 28 -13.40 14.67 -2.02
CA GLY A 28 -13.52 14.32 -3.44
C GLY A 28 -12.88 12.98 -3.82
N PHE A 29 -12.54 12.12 -2.84
CA PHE A 29 -12.09 10.76 -3.11
C PHE A 29 -13.13 9.97 -3.94
N ASP A 30 -12.75 9.58 -5.16
CA ASP A 30 -13.59 8.78 -6.06
C ASP A 30 -13.51 7.29 -5.70
N HIS A 31 -14.35 6.88 -4.75
CA HIS A 31 -14.41 5.50 -4.28
C HIS A 31 -14.82 4.52 -5.40
N ALA A 32 -15.65 4.94 -6.35
CA ALA A 32 -16.09 4.09 -7.47
C ALA A 32 -14.94 3.84 -8.45
N GLY A 33 -14.21 4.90 -8.81
CA GLY A 33 -13.00 4.80 -9.62
C GLY A 33 -11.90 4.00 -8.94
N ALA A 34 -11.68 4.21 -7.63
CA ALA A 34 -10.74 3.43 -6.84
C ALA A 34 -11.08 1.94 -6.84
N ARG A 35 -12.36 1.58 -6.62
CA ARG A 35 -12.84 0.19 -6.68
C ARG A 35 -12.60 -0.44 -8.06
N LEU A 36 -12.88 0.28 -9.15
CA LEU A 36 -12.64 -0.21 -10.51
C LEU A 36 -11.15 -0.47 -10.77
N ARG A 37 -10.26 0.40 -10.27
CA ARG A 37 -8.81 0.20 -10.39
C ARG A 37 -8.31 -0.98 -9.54
N ALA A 38 -8.81 -1.12 -8.31
CA ALA A 38 -8.48 -2.25 -7.44
C ALA A 38 -8.92 -3.59 -8.04
N ALA A 39 -10.12 -3.64 -8.65
CA ALA A 39 -10.60 -4.81 -9.37
C ALA A 39 -9.69 -5.18 -10.56
N ARG A 40 -9.24 -4.19 -11.35
CA ARG A 40 -8.28 -4.40 -12.44
C ARG A 40 -6.93 -4.90 -11.94
N LEU A 41 -6.45 -4.39 -10.81
CA LEU A 41 -5.22 -4.87 -10.18
C LEU A 41 -5.35 -6.34 -9.77
N ARG A 42 -6.46 -6.70 -9.10
CA ARG A 42 -6.77 -8.08 -8.73
C ARG A 42 -6.83 -9.01 -9.94
N ASP A 43 -7.46 -8.59 -11.03
CA ASP A 43 -7.56 -9.39 -12.26
C ASP A 43 -6.17 -9.56 -12.90
N ARG A 44 -5.37 -8.49 -12.98
CA ARG A 44 -4.00 -8.55 -13.52
C ARG A 44 -3.10 -9.45 -12.69
N LEU A 45 -3.10 -9.31 -11.37
CA LEU A 45 -2.30 -10.16 -10.48
C LEU A 45 -2.77 -11.63 -10.55
N THR A 46 -4.08 -11.87 -10.64
CA THR A 46 -4.62 -13.23 -10.83
C THR A 46 -4.06 -13.88 -12.10
N GLN A 47 -3.99 -13.12 -13.20
CA GLN A 47 -3.41 -13.58 -14.45
C GLN A 47 -1.90 -13.85 -14.32
N ASP A 48 -1.15 -12.90 -13.75
CA ASP A 48 0.32 -12.97 -13.67
C ASP A 48 0.82 -14.08 -12.73
N PHE A 49 0.06 -14.38 -11.67
CA PHE A 49 0.36 -15.43 -10.70
C PHE A 49 -0.32 -16.77 -11.01
N GLY A 50 -1.22 -16.81 -11.99
CA GLY A 50 -1.92 -18.04 -12.43
C GLY A 50 -2.86 -18.64 -11.38
N ARG A 51 -3.21 -17.88 -10.34
CA ARG A 51 -4.10 -18.29 -9.24
C ARG A 51 -5.00 -17.12 -8.84
N PRO A 52 -6.25 -17.37 -8.42
CA PRO A 52 -7.16 -16.30 -7.99
C PRO A 52 -6.58 -15.48 -6.83
N CYS A 53 -6.39 -14.18 -7.05
CA CYS A 53 -6.11 -13.23 -5.99
C CYS A 53 -7.43 -12.75 -5.36
N ARG A 54 -7.42 -12.53 -4.04
CA ARG A 54 -8.59 -12.01 -3.30
C ARG A 54 -8.52 -10.49 -3.27
N LEU A 55 -9.63 -9.82 -3.58
CA LEU A 55 -9.80 -8.40 -3.29
C LEU A 55 -10.60 -8.28 -2.00
N ASP A 56 -9.99 -7.72 -0.97
CA ASP A 56 -10.70 -7.28 0.22
C ASP A 56 -11.17 -5.84 0.03
N GLU A 57 -12.49 -5.65 0.17
CA GLU A 57 -13.20 -4.38 0.07
C GLU A 57 -14.08 -4.13 1.31
N GLY A 58 -13.98 -5.00 2.33
CA GLY A 58 -14.73 -4.90 3.59
C GLY A 58 -14.00 -4.11 4.67
N ILE A 59 -12.99 -3.33 4.29
CA ILE A 59 -12.17 -2.54 5.18
C ILE A 59 -12.94 -1.27 5.55
N GLN A 60 -13.14 -1.06 6.84
CA GLN A 60 -13.84 0.10 7.41
C GLN A 60 -12.95 0.78 8.44
N ASP A 61 -13.27 2.04 8.75
CA ASP A 61 -12.57 2.86 9.74
C ASP A 61 -11.05 2.84 9.47
N ALA A 62 -10.66 3.14 8.22
CA ALA A 62 -9.27 3.03 7.78
C ALA A 62 -8.90 4.03 6.69
N SER A 63 -7.62 4.36 6.61
CA SER A 63 -7.07 5.24 5.57
C SER A 63 -6.83 4.55 4.22
N PHE A 64 -7.28 3.30 4.09
CA PHE A 64 -7.21 2.47 2.89
C PHE A 64 -8.51 1.69 2.74
N SER A 65 -9.04 1.58 1.52
CA SER A 65 -10.31 0.88 1.29
C SER A 65 -10.15 -0.48 0.62
N PHE A 66 -8.95 -0.83 0.13
CA PHE A 66 -8.73 -2.05 -0.64
C PHE A 66 -7.40 -2.74 -0.31
N SER A 67 -7.44 -4.06 -0.21
CA SER A 67 -6.26 -4.93 -0.22
C SER A 67 -6.40 -6.01 -1.26
N VAL A 68 -5.35 -6.28 -2.03
CA VAL A 68 -5.30 -7.45 -2.92
C VAL A 68 -4.34 -8.48 -2.33
N ASP A 69 -4.87 -9.64 -1.97
CA ASP A 69 -4.10 -10.73 -1.39
C ASP A 69 -3.73 -11.74 -2.48
N ILE A 70 -2.43 -11.97 -2.63
CA ILE A 70 -1.85 -13.00 -3.49
C ILE A 70 -1.60 -14.22 -2.60
N PRO A 71 -2.25 -15.36 -2.88
CA PRO A 71 -2.20 -16.52 -2.00
C PRO A 71 -0.81 -17.17 -2.02
N ALA A 72 -0.39 -17.72 -0.88
CA ALA A 72 0.95 -18.26 -0.67
C ALA A 72 1.34 -19.34 -1.69
N GLU A 73 0.39 -20.20 -2.08
CA GLU A 73 0.59 -21.25 -3.08
C GLU A 73 0.86 -20.73 -4.51
N ALA A 74 0.62 -19.44 -4.75
CA ALA A 74 0.89 -18.80 -6.03
C ALA A 74 2.26 -18.11 -6.07
N THR A 75 2.86 -17.82 -4.91
CA THR A 75 4.13 -17.10 -4.82
C THR A 75 5.30 -18.07 -4.81
N GLY A 76 6.44 -17.66 -5.38
CA GLY A 76 7.66 -18.45 -5.43
C GLY A 76 8.28 -18.69 -4.05
N ALA A 77 7.97 -17.83 -3.08
CA ALA A 77 8.43 -17.95 -1.69
C ALA A 77 7.48 -18.77 -0.80
N GLY A 78 6.29 -19.14 -1.27
CA GLY A 78 5.29 -19.81 -0.42
C GLY A 78 4.74 -18.91 0.70
N VAL A 79 4.78 -17.59 0.49
CA VAL A 79 4.35 -16.57 1.47
C VAL A 79 3.19 -15.78 0.89
N LEU A 80 2.16 -15.52 1.69
CA LEU A 80 1.06 -14.63 1.30
C LEU A 80 1.56 -13.20 1.19
N ILE A 81 1.24 -12.54 0.08
CA ILE A 81 1.60 -11.15 -0.17
C ILE A 81 0.31 -10.33 -0.25
N ALA A 82 0.23 -9.25 0.51
CA ALA A 82 -0.87 -8.31 0.49
C ALA A 82 -0.43 -6.99 -0.17
N VAL A 83 -1.26 -6.46 -1.06
CA VAL A 83 -1.08 -5.17 -1.71
C VAL A 83 -2.17 -4.22 -1.22
N ARG A 84 -1.84 -3.33 -0.29
CA ARG A 84 -2.76 -2.34 0.27
C ARG A 84 -2.78 -1.08 -0.58
N LEU A 85 -3.97 -0.54 -0.82
CA LEU A 85 -4.19 0.64 -1.66
C LEU A 85 -4.76 1.78 -0.82
N SER A 86 -3.97 2.85 -0.66
CA SER A 86 -4.38 4.00 0.15
C SER A 86 -5.55 4.76 -0.47
N ASN A 87 -6.34 5.40 0.37
CA ASN A 87 -7.33 6.38 -0.08
C ASN A 87 -6.70 7.74 -0.42
N TYR A 88 -5.42 7.93 -0.07
CA TYR A 88 -4.66 9.15 -0.31
C TYR A 88 -3.79 9.01 -1.56
N GLY A 89 -4.27 9.56 -2.67
CA GLY A 89 -3.59 9.47 -3.97
C GLY A 89 -3.54 8.04 -4.50
N ASP A 90 -2.51 7.76 -5.31
CA ASP A 90 -2.34 6.45 -5.95
C ASP A 90 -1.31 5.58 -5.21
N LEU A 91 -1.20 5.71 -3.88
CA LEU A 91 -0.20 4.99 -3.11
C LEU A 91 -0.57 3.50 -2.95
N ALA A 92 0.43 2.64 -3.12
CA ALA A 92 0.34 1.21 -2.82
C ALA A 92 1.50 0.77 -1.92
N ALA A 93 1.18 -0.04 -0.92
CA ALA A 93 2.17 -0.69 -0.05
C ALA A 93 2.04 -2.21 -0.21
N VAL A 94 3.17 -2.89 -0.32
CA VAL A 94 3.22 -4.35 -0.43
C VAL A 94 3.80 -4.91 0.85
N THR A 95 3.07 -5.81 1.50
CA THR A 95 3.48 -6.44 2.75
C THR A 95 3.42 -7.95 2.62
N THR A 96 4.34 -8.64 3.29
CA THR A 96 4.21 -10.07 3.56
C THR A 96 3.15 -10.31 4.64
N SER A 97 2.95 -11.57 5.05
CA SER A 97 2.02 -11.96 6.12
C SER A 97 2.27 -11.26 7.47
N ALA A 98 3.46 -10.73 7.70
CA ALA A 98 3.78 -9.88 8.85
C ALA A 98 4.11 -8.45 8.36
N PRO A 99 3.13 -7.52 8.34
CA PRO A 99 3.38 -6.12 8.02
C PRO A 99 4.50 -5.55 8.90
N GLY A 100 5.46 -4.85 8.30
CA GLY A 100 6.62 -4.30 9.00
C GLY A 100 7.77 -5.29 9.28
N SER A 101 7.67 -6.55 8.84
CA SER A 101 8.77 -7.52 8.96
C SER A 101 9.98 -7.22 8.07
N HIS A 102 9.77 -6.41 7.02
CA HIS A 102 10.81 -6.05 6.06
C HIS A 102 10.72 -4.55 5.74
N ASP A 103 11.89 -3.94 5.63
CA ASP A 103 12.04 -2.50 5.37
C ASP A 103 11.55 -2.11 3.98
N ASP A 104 11.66 -3.00 3.00
CA ASP A 104 11.10 -2.84 1.66
C ASP A 104 11.07 -4.18 0.93
N LEU A 105 10.69 -4.15 -0.35
CA LEU A 105 10.69 -5.35 -1.17
C LEU A 105 12.10 -5.89 -1.44
N ASP A 106 13.17 -5.08 -1.33
CA ASP A 106 14.55 -5.56 -1.60
C ASP A 106 15.01 -6.38 -0.40
N ASP A 107 14.64 -5.91 0.79
CA ASP A 107 14.78 -6.62 2.05
C ASP A 107 14.02 -7.95 2.05
N ALA A 108 12.73 -7.94 1.66
CA ALA A 108 11.93 -9.16 1.56
C ALA A 108 12.48 -10.17 0.55
N VAL A 109 13.08 -9.71 -0.56
CA VAL A 109 13.74 -10.59 -1.53
C VAL A 109 15.02 -11.21 -0.95
N ARG A 110 15.82 -10.40 -0.24
CA ARG A 110 17.07 -10.87 0.38
C ARG A 110 16.82 -11.94 1.43
N ASP A 111 15.76 -11.78 2.21
CA ASP A 111 15.37 -12.70 3.28
C ASP A 111 14.59 -13.92 2.77
N GLY A 112 14.30 -13.97 1.46
CA GLY A 112 13.61 -15.07 0.80
C GLY A 112 12.10 -15.10 1.07
N ALA A 113 11.54 -14.06 1.68
CA ALA A 113 10.10 -13.90 1.90
C ALA A 113 9.35 -13.48 0.63
N LEU A 114 10.06 -13.01 -0.39
CA LEU A 114 9.53 -12.69 -1.72
C LEU A 114 10.52 -13.15 -2.79
N SER A 115 10.04 -13.73 -3.89
CA SER A 115 10.94 -14.03 -5.02
C SER A 115 11.17 -12.78 -5.88
N GLN A 116 12.34 -12.65 -6.52
CA GLN A 116 12.61 -11.54 -7.44
C GLN A 116 11.56 -11.47 -8.57
N ALA A 117 11.15 -12.61 -9.11
CA ALA A 117 10.14 -12.67 -10.16
C ALA A 117 8.77 -12.15 -9.69
N ASP A 118 8.36 -12.46 -8.45
CA ASP A 118 7.10 -11.98 -7.90
C ASP A 118 7.16 -10.47 -7.61
N ARG A 119 8.29 -9.99 -7.08
CA ARG A 119 8.54 -8.56 -6.93
C ARG A 119 8.36 -7.81 -8.25
N ASP A 120 8.99 -8.31 -9.32
CA ASP A 120 8.94 -7.66 -10.63
C ASP A 120 7.52 -7.67 -11.20
N ARG A 121 6.78 -8.77 -11.06
CA ARG A 121 5.35 -8.87 -11.46
C ARG A 121 4.47 -7.86 -10.72
N ILE A 122 4.59 -7.79 -9.39
CA ILE A 122 3.80 -6.88 -8.56
C ILE A 122 4.12 -5.43 -8.91
N THR A 123 5.41 -5.10 -9.03
CA THR A 123 5.85 -3.74 -9.36
C THR A 123 5.36 -3.31 -10.74
N ALA A 124 5.45 -4.19 -11.74
CA ALA A 124 4.94 -3.93 -13.08
C ALA A 124 3.42 -3.73 -13.08
N ALA A 125 2.66 -4.61 -12.41
CA ALA A 125 1.20 -4.50 -12.34
C ALA A 125 0.74 -3.20 -11.67
N LEU A 126 1.43 -2.77 -10.60
CA LEU A 126 1.16 -1.50 -9.93
C LEU A 126 1.46 -0.31 -10.85
N SER A 127 2.64 -0.28 -11.47
CA SER A 127 3.05 0.80 -12.37
C SER A 127 2.14 0.92 -13.60
N ASP A 128 1.75 -0.21 -14.22
CA ASP A 128 0.87 -0.25 -15.39
C ASP A 128 -0.51 0.37 -15.10
N LEU A 129 -0.98 0.28 -13.85
CA LEU A 129 -2.24 0.83 -13.39
C LEU A 129 -2.12 2.22 -12.75
N GLY A 130 -0.91 2.79 -12.76
CA GLY A 130 -0.63 4.13 -12.25
C GLY A 130 -0.47 4.22 -10.73
N TYR A 131 -0.38 3.08 -10.03
CA TYR A 131 -0.06 3.08 -8.61
C TYR A 131 1.42 3.41 -8.38
N ARG A 132 1.67 4.17 -7.32
CA ARG A 132 3.00 4.42 -6.79
C ARG A 132 3.29 3.48 -5.64
N LEU A 133 4.14 2.50 -5.89
CA LEU A 133 4.70 1.65 -4.84
C LEU A 133 5.54 2.51 -3.89
N VAL A 134 5.30 2.40 -2.60
CA VAL A 134 6.07 3.08 -1.55
C VAL A 134 6.73 2.08 -0.62
N ALA A 135 7.97 2.36 -0.23
CA ALA A 135 8.75 1.51 0.64
C ALA A 135 8.22 1.55 2.09
N THR A 136 8.08 0.39 2.73
CA THR A 136 7.58 0.24 4.11
C THR A 136 8.43 1.01 5.12
N ARG A 137 9.75 1.03 4.96
CA ARG A 137 10.69 1.80 5.80
C ARG A 137 10.43 3.30 5.80
N LEU A 138 9.87 3.85 4.71
CA LEU A 138 9.49 5.25 4.65
C LEU A 138 8.15 5.48 5.37
N LEU A 139 7.22 4.52 5.23
CA LEU A 139 5.95 4.54 5.93
C LEU A 139 6.12 4.39 7.45
N HIS A 140 7.12 3.63 7.92
CA HIS A 140 7.41 3.46 9.34
C HIS A 140 8.27 4.57 9.96
N ARG A 141 8.64 5.61 9.21
CA ARG A 141 9.27 6.79 9.81
C ARG A 141 8.26 7.51 10.72
N PRO A 142 8.74 8.16 11.80
CA PRO A 142 7.90 9.01 12.64
C PRO A 142 7.11 9.99 11.78
N TYR A 143 5.83 10.13 12.11
CA TYR A 143 4.95 11.05 11.43
C TYR A 143 5.37 12.50 11.74
N ASP A 144 5.57 13.29 10.69
CA ASP A 144 5.96 14.70 10.78
C ASP A 144 5.07 15.60 9.91
N GLY A 145 3.83 15.14 9.68
CA GLY A 145 2.82 15.87 8.92
C GLY A 145 2.03 16.89 9.74
N VAL A 146 0.93 17.38 9.18
CA VAL A 146 0.07 18.44 9.74
C VAL A 146 -1.26 17.92 10.29
N THR A 147 -1.61 16.67 10.00
CA THR A 147 -2.82 16.01 10.48
C THR A 147 -2.62 15.53 11.91
N TRP A 148 -3.56 15.85 12.79
CA TRP A 148 -3.56 15.31 14.14
C TRP A 148 -3.96 13.82 14.09
N LEU A 149 -3.08 12.94 14.59
CA LEU A 149 -3.28 11.49 14.62
C LEU A 149 -3.46 10.99 16.06
N VAL A 150 -4.14 9.86 16.22
CA VAL A 150 -4.19 9.18 17.52
C VAL A 150 -2.79 8.65 17.85
N ASP A 151 -2.35 8.80 19.10
CA ASP A 151 -1.02 8.40 19.60
C ASP A 151 0.14 9.07 18.81
N GLU A 152 0.14 10.41 18.75
CA GLU A 152 1.11 11.21 17.98
C GLU A 152 2.58 10.84 18.26
N ASP A 153 2.90 10.42 19.48
CA ASP A 153 4.26 10.05 19.90
C ASP A 153 4.77 8.77 19.20
N HIS A 154 3.86 7.92 18.73
CA HIS A 154 4.17 6.67 18.02
C HIS A 154 3.61 6.63 16.59
N ALA A 155 2.88 7.66 16.19
CA ALA A 155 2.29 7.74 14.87
C ALA A 155 3.37 7.74 13.77
N THR A 156 3.08 7.04 12.68
CA THR A 156 3.97 6.97 11.51
C THR A 156 3.20 7.34 10.25
N TRP A 157 3.91 7.49 9.13
CA TRP A 157 3.27 7.67 7.82
C TRP A 157 2.38 6.47 7.43
N TRP A 158 2.63 5.27 7.98
CA TRP A 158 1.74 4.12 7.87
C TRP A 158 0.39 4.39 8.53
N THR A 159 0.41 4.87 9.78
CA THR A 159 -0.80 5.27 10.54
C THR A 159 -1.67 6.21 9.71
N ARG A 160 -1.04 7.16 9.03
CA ARG A 160 -1.74 8.17 8.22
C ARG A 160 -2.42 7.62 6.96
N PHE A 161 -1.81 6.64 6.30
CA PHE A 161 -2.17 6.30 4.91
C PHE A 161 -2.62 4.85 4.70
N PHE A 162 -2.37 3.94 5.64
CA PHE A 162 -2.54 2.49 5.45
C PHE A 162 -3.05 1.75 6.69
N ASP A 163 -3.40 2.47 7.75
CA ASP A 163 -3.85 1.88 9.02
C ASP A 163 -5.34 2.11 9.27
N HIS A 164 -5.85 1.33 10.22
CA HIS A 164 -7.16 1.55 10.82
C HIS A 164 -7.12 2.76 11.77
N LEU A 165 -8.29 3.39 11.96
CA LEU A 165 -8.49 4.67 12.66
C LEU A 165 -9.34 4.49 13.92
#